data_AF-A0A352KJG5-F1
#
_entry.id   AF-A0A352KJG5-F1
#
_cell.length_a   1.000
_cell.length_b   1.000
_cell.length_c   1.000
_cell.angle_alpha   90.00
_cell.angle_beta   90.00
_cell.angle_gamma   90.00
#
_symmetry.space_group_name_H-M   'P 1'
#
loop_
_entity.id
_entity.type
_entity.pdbx_description
1 polymer ?
#
loop_
_entity_poly.entity_id
_entity_poly.type
_entity_poly.pdbx_seq_one_letter_code
_entity_poly.pdbx_strand_id
1 'polypeptide(L)'
;MVTDAQNILDSKQSTSAHVFHYARFGVFALSCLFDVFALMAGPVWVIICFVFFAATLGGGDLFLGEDEKIYHYKHPNVFYLGQYLTIPIIYANVFMLAWITGLPNDTFGFAAWLQSISGIDLMQIHATVSWPTHALSVLLASLLVGLWGALAAVVIGHELTHRTEQPHNLFFGR
;
A
#
# COMPACT_ATOMS: atom_id res chain seq x y z
N MET A 1 4.56 -7.45 -41.05
CA MET A 1 3.22 -7.93 -41.50
C MET A 1 2.30 -8.28 -40.34
N VAL A 2 2.63 -9.20 -39.42
CA VAL A 2 1.80 -9.42 -38.21
C VAL A 2 1.86 -8.22 -37.25
N THR A 3 3.05 -7.64 -37.06
CA THR A 3 3.30 -6.49 -36.16
C THR A 3 2.56 -5.22 -36.60
N ASP A 4 2.46 -4.96 -37.90
CA ASP A 4 1.78 -3.76 -38.41
C ASP A 4 0.26 -3.86 -38.26
N ALA A 5 -0.31 -5.05 -38.47
CA ALA A 5 -1.74 -5.28 -38.26
C ALA A 5 -2.11 -5.16 -36.77
N GLN A 6 -1.28 -5.69 -35.87
CA GLN A 6 -1.46 -5.57 -34.43
C GLN A 6 -1.36 -4.12 -33.94
N ASN A 7 -0.33 -3.39 -34.39
CA ASN A 7 -0.17 -1.96 -34.09
C ASN A 7 -1.36 -1.11 -34.59
N ILE A 8 -1.94 -1.46 -35.75
CA ILE A 8 -3.13 -0.79 -36.28
C ILE A 8 -4.39 -1.11 -35.45
N LEU A 9 -4.53 -2.34 -34.96
CA LEU A 9 -5.64 -2.73 -34.08
C LEU A 9 -5.54 -2.05 -32.70
N ASP A 10 -4.34 -2.03 -32.10
CA ASP A 10 -4.06 -1.36 -30.83
C ASP A 10 -4.31 0.16 -30.93
N SER A 11 -3.91 0.79 -32.05
CA SER A 11 -4.16 2.22 -32.28
C SER A 11 -5.65 2.56 -32.34
N LYS A 12 -6.50 1.64 -32.83
CA LYS A 12 -7.96 1.82 -32.93
C LYS A 12 -8.70 1.55 -31.62
N GLN A 13 -8.11 0.77 -30.71
CA GLN A 13 -8.71 0.45 -29.41
C GLN A 13 -8.20 1.35 -28.27
N SER A 14 -7.13 2.13 -28.50
CA SER A 14 -6.57 3.02 -27.49
C SER A 14 -7.52 4.17 -27.14
N THR A 15 -7.79 4.36 -25.85
CA THR A 15 -8.63 5.46 -25.34
C THR A 15 -7.77 6.46 -24.57
N SER A 16 -8.00 7.77 -24.75
CA SER A 16 -7.32 8.79 -23.95
C SER A 16 -7.71 8.65 -22.48
N ALA A 17 -6.73 8.63 -21.58
CA ALA A 17 -7.00 8.54 -20.15
C ALA A 17 -7.68 9.79 -19.60
N HIS A 18 -8.85 9.62 -18.97
CA HIS A 18 -9.48 10.61 -18.10
C HIS A 18 -8.89 10.58 -16.67
N VAL A 19 -9.17 11.62 -15.87
CA VAL A 19 -8.67 11.78 -14.48
C VAL A 19 -8.92 10.56 -13.59
N PHE A 20 -10.05 9.87 -13.72
CA PHE A 20 -10.35 8.65 -12.95
C PHE A 20 -9.38 7.50 -13.23
N HIS A 21 -8.84 7.41 -14.45
CA HIS A 21 -7.83 6.40 -14.79
C HIS A 21 -6.48 6.71 -14.15
N TYR A 22 -6.22 7.96 -13.72
CA TYR A 22 -5.04 8.27 -12.91
C TYR A 22 -5.27 7.92 -11.44
N ALA A 23 -6.49 8.11 -10.93
CA ALA A 23 -6.81 7.87 -9.53
C ALA A 23 -6.53 6.42 -9.08
N ARG A 24 -6.78 5.43 -9.95
CA ARG A 24 -6.52 4.01 -9.64
C ARG A 24 -5.07 3.70 -9.25
N PHE A 25 -4.10 4.48 -9.74
CA PHE A 25 -2.70 4.29 -9.38
C PHE A 25 -2.35 4.82 -7.98
N GLY A 26 -3.15 5.75 -7.47
CA GLY A 26 -3.04 6.23 -6.09
C GLY A 26 -3.69 5.30 -5.07
N VAL A 27 -4.63 4.45 -5.49
CA VAL A 27 -5.41 3.59 -4.59
C VAL A 27 -4.49 2.69 -3.76
N PHE A 28 -3.48 2.08 -4.37
CA PHE A 28 -2.55 1.21 -3.63
C PHE A 28 -1.79 1.97 -2.53
N ALA A 29 -1.15 3.09 -2.88
CA ALA A 29 -0.41 3.92 -1.92
C ALA A 29 -1.32 4.44 -0.79
N LEU A 30 -2.54 4.86 -1.12
CA LEU A 30 -3.54 5.32 -0.15
C LEU A 30 -4.01 4.21 0.76
N SER A 31 -4.19 2.98 0.25
CA SER A 31 -4.55 1.81 1.07
C SER A 31 -3.46 1.47 2.07
N CYS A 32 -2.19 1.45 1.64
CA CYS A 32 -1.07 1.24 2.55
C CYS A 32 -0.95 2.37 3.60
N LEU A 33 -1.23 3.62 3.21
CA LEU A 33 -1.22 4.76 4.13
C LEU A 33 -2.35 4.66 5.16
N PHE A 34 -3.54 4.24 4.73
CA PHE A 34 -4.67 4.00 5.61
C PHE A 34 -4.34 2.94 6.67
N ASP A 35 -3.60 1.89 6.29
CA ASP A 35 -3.18 0.85 7.22
C ASP A 35 -2.22 1.36 8.32
N VAL A 36 -1.30 2.27 7.98
CA VAL A 36 -0.47 2.97 8.99
C VAL A 36 -1.34 3.65 10.03
N PHE A 37 -2.37 4.38 9.59
CA PHE A 37 -3.29 5.06 10.50
C PHE A 37 -4.13 4.08 11.32
N ALA A 38 -4.53 2.94 10.75
CA ALA A 38 -5.23 1.88 11.49
C ALA A 38 -4.35 1.30 12.60
N LEU A 39 -3.07 1.06 12.33
CA LEU A 39 -2.10 0.58 13.33
C LEU A 39 -1.89 1.60 14.47
N MET A 40 -1.91 2.89 14.15
CA MET A 40 -1.86 3.97 15.16
C MET A 40 -3.16 4.08 15.96
N ALA A 41 -4.31 3.95 15.31
CA ALA A 41 -5.63 4.13 15.92
C ALA A 41 -6.01 3.00 16.90
N GLY A 42 -5.35 1.84 16.79
CA GLY A 42 -5.39 0.79 17.80
C GLY A 42 -5.91 -0.56 17.30
N PRO A 43 -5.91 -1.58 18.18
CA PRO A 43 -6.13 -2.98 17.78
C PRO A 43 -7.45 -3.26 17.06
N VAL A 44 -8.54 -2.57 17.44
CA VAL A 44 -9.86 -2.76 16.79
C VAL A 44 -9.85 -2.20 15.36
N TRP A 45 -9.18 -1.07 15.14
CA TRP A 45 -9.09 -0.44 13.81
C TRP A 45 -8.30 -1.30 12.83
N VAL A 46 -7.26 -1.99 13.29
CA VAL A 46 -6.52 -2.98 12.49
C VAL A 46 -7.45 -4.11 12.02
N ILE A 47 -8.29 -4.63 12.91
CA ILE A 47 -9.23 -5.71 12.56
C ILE A 47 -10.24 -5.21 11.51
N ILE A 48 -10.79 -4.01 11.69
CA ILE A 48 -11.71 -3.39 10.73
C ILE A 48 -11.02 -3.17 9.38
N CYS A 49 -9.80 -2.63 9.39
CA CYS A 49 -8.97 -2.38 8.21
C CYS A 49 -8.72 -3.68 7.43
N PHE A 50 -8.33 -4.76 8.12
CA PHE A 50 -8.13 -6.07 7.51
C PHE A 50 -9.41 -6.59 6.85
N VAL A 51 -10.54 -6.59 7.57
CA VAL A 51 -11.82 -7.08 7.03
C VAL A 51 -12.24 -6.26 5.81
N PHE A 52 -12.09 -4.93 5.88
CA PHE A 52 -12.41 -4.03 4.78
C PHE A 52 -11.58 -4.34 3.52
N PHE A 53 -10.25 -4.46 3.65
CA PHE A 53 -9.39 -4.73 2.50
C PHE A 53 -9.51 -6.16 1.99
N ALA A 54 -9.66 -7.15 2.87
CA ALA A 54 -9.91 -8.53 2.46
C ALA A 54 -11.21 -8.65 1.65
N ALA A 55 -12.28 -8.01 2.12
CA ALA A 55 -13.57 -7.97 1.41
C ALA A 55 -13.47 -7.19 0.10
N THR A 56 -12.75 -6.07 0.07
CA THR A 56 -12.62 -5.24 -1.13
C THR A 56 -11.75 -5.91 -2.19
N LEU A 57 -10.63 -6.50 -1.82
CA LEU A 57 -9.73 -7.19 -2.76
C LEU A 57 -10.35 -8.50 -3.25
N GLY A 58 -10.84 -9.35 -2.33
CA GLY A 58 -11.46 -10.62 -2.70
C GLY A 58 -12.80 -10.42 -3.42
N GLY A 59 -13.64 -9.51 -2.94
CA GLY A 59 -14.90 -9.18 -3.61
C GLY A 59 -14.68 -8.47 -4.95
N GLY A 60 -13.68 -7.58 -5.02
CA GLY A 60 -13.29 -6.92 -6.25
C GLY A 60 -12.92 -7.94 -7.32
N ASP A 61 -12.05 -8.89 -7.00
CA ASP A 61 -11.63 -9.95 -7.92
C ASP A 61 -12.79 -10.85 -8.37
N LEU A 62 -13.72 -11.18 -7.47
CA LEU A 62 -14.86 -12.04 -7.78
C LEU A 62 -15.97 -11.37 -8.60
N PHE A 63 -16.16 -10.05 -8.44
CA PHE A 63 -17.33 -9.34 -8.98
C PHE A 63 -17.00 -8.26 -10.02
N LEU A 64 -15.81 -7.66 -9.97
CA LEU A 64 -15.37 -6.65 -10.93
C LEU A 64 -14.50 -7.33 -11.98
N GLY A 65 -15.09 -7.62 -13.15
CA GLY A 65 -14.38 -8.26 -14.26
C GLY A 65 -13.15 -7.47 -14.75
N GLU A 66 -12.45 -8.04 -15.73
CA GLU A 66 -11.15 -7.54 -16.20
C GLU A 66 -11.26 -6.24 -17.02
N ASP A 67 -10.34 -5.29 -16.81
CA ASP A 67 -10.15 -4.11 -17.66
C ASP A 67 -9.03 -4.37 -18.66
N GLU A 68 -9.38 -4.88 -19.84
CA GLU A 68 -8.43 -5.17 -20.93
C GLU A 68 -8.13 -3.95 -21.81
N LYS A 69 -8.67 -2.76 -21.50
CA LYS A 69 -8.52 -1.58 -22.35
C LYS A 69 -7.13 -0.94 -22.21
N ILE A 70 -6.56 -0.56 -23.34
CA ILE A 70 -5.29 0.18 -23.39
C ILE A 70 -5.58 1.68 -23.33
N TYR A 71 -4.99 2.35 -22.34
CA TYR A 71 -5.14 3.80 -22.15
C TYR A 71 -3.86 4.55 -22.47
N HIS A 72 -3.98 5.72 -23.11
CA HIS A 72 -2.86 6.63 -23.31
C HIS A 72 -2.88 7.76 -22.29
N TYR A 73 -1.83 7.82 -21.47
CA TYR A 73 -1.65 8.81 -20.41
C TYR A 73 -0.77 9.96 -20.89
N LYS A 74 -1.30 11.18 -20.83
CA LYS A 74 -0.57 12.42 -21.14
C LYS A 74 0.55 12.73 -20.14
N HIS A 75 0.41 12.30 -18.88
CA HIS A 75 1.35 12.59 -17.80
C HIS A 75 1.77 11.31 -17.05
N PRO A 76 2.57 10.43 -17.68
CA PRO A 76 2.97 9.16 -17.07
C PRO A 76 3.83 9.32 -15.81
N ASN A 77 4.49 10.47 -15.64
CA ASN A 77 5.36 10.72 -14.50
C ASN A 77 4.62 10.75 -13.15
N VAL A 78 3.30 10.94 -13.16
CA VAL A 78 2.46 10.88 -11.94
C VAL A 78 2.56 9.49 -11.28
N PHE A 79 2.76 8.43 -12.07
CA PHE A 79 2.91 7.07 -11.57
C PHE A 79 4.19 6.88 -10.78
N TYR A 80 5.27 7.53 -11.19
CA TYR A 80 6.56 7.43 -10.51
C TYR A 80 6.48 8.01 -9.10
N LEU A 81 5.79 9.14 -8.93
CA LEU A 81 5.60 9.71 -7.61
C LEU A 81 4.87 8.74 -6.68
N GLY A 82 3.78 8.11 -7.15
CA GLY A 82 3.04 7.10 -6.38
C GLY A 82 3.90 5.89 -6.02
N GLN A 83 4.71 5.40 -6.95
CA GLN A 83 5.65 4.29 -6.73
C GLN A 83 6.67 4.64 -5.64
N TYR A 84 7.31 5.80 -5.74
CA TYR A 84 8.29 6.26 -4.75
C TYR A 84 7.70 6.55 -3.38
N LEU A 85 6.48 7.10 -3.31
CA LEU A 85 5.81 7.35 -2.04
C LEU A 85 5.37 6.06 -1.34
N THR A 86 5.09 5.00 -2.09
CA THR A 86 4.65 3.73 -1.51
C THR A 86 5.76 3.05 -0.71
N ILE A 87 7.03 3.19 -1.13
CA ILE A 87 8.19 2.61 -0.44
C ILE A 87 8.29 3.07 1.04
N PRO A 88 8.38 4.37 1.37
CA PRO A 88 8.42 4.82 2.75
C PRO A 88 7.13 4.48 3.51
N ILE A 89 5.96 4.44 2.85
CA ILE A 89 4.70 4.02 3.49
C ILE A 89 4.77 2.56 3.94
N ILE A 90 5.38 1.68 3.14
CA ILE A 90 5.55 0.27 3.50
C ILE A 90 6.55 0.11 4.64
N TYR A 91 7.65 0.85 4.62
CA TYR A 91 8.56 0.87 5.77
C TYR A 91 7.87 1.37 7.04
N ALA A 92 6.99 2.36 6.95
CA ALA A 92 6.18 2.82 8.07
C ALA A 92 5.24 1.71 8.58
N ASN A 93 4.60 0.94 7.69
CA ASN A 93 3.79 -0.22 8.07
C ASN A 93 4.60 -1.29 8.80
N VAL A 94 5.77 -1.66 8.27
CA VAL A 94 6.67 -2.65 8.90
C VAL A 94 7.15 -2.16 10.26
N PHE A 95 7.54 -0.89 10.37
CA PHE A 95 7.93 -0.27 11.62
C PHE A 95 6.80 -0.29 12.64
N MET A 96 5.59 0.12 12.24
CA MET A 96 4.42 0.12 13.12
C MET A 96 4.05 -1.30 13.56
N LEU A 97 4.11 -2.29 12.67
CA LEU A 97 3.90 -3.70 13.01
C LEU A 97 4.91 -4.18 14.07
N ALA A 98 6.19 -3.87 13.87
CA ALA A 98 7.23 -4.21 14.82
C ALA A 98 7.00 -3.52 16.18
N TRP A 99 6.62 -2.24 16.16
CA TRP A 99 6.34 -1.46 17.36
C TRP A 99 5.14 -2.02 18.14
N ILE A 100 4.00 -2.31 17.49
CA ILE A 100 2.83 -2.90 18.19
C ILE A 100 3.14 -4.29 18.74
N THR A 101 3.99 -5.07 18.08
CA THR A 101 4.40 -6.40 18.55
C THR A 101 5.31 -6.30 19.79
N GLY A 102 6.05 -5.20 19.93
CA GLY A 102 6.93 -4.92 21.07
C GLY A 102 6.22 -4.43 22.32
N LEU A 103 4.91 -4.15 22.26
CA LEU A 103 4.13 -3.70 23.41
C LEU A 103 4.18 -4.73 24.56
N PRO A 104 4.23 -4.28 25.84
CA PRO A 104 4.05 -2.90 26.31
C PRO A 104 5.33 -2.04 26.34
N ASN A 105 6.42 -2.44 25.67
CA ASN A 105 7.64 -1.63 25.63
C ASN A 105 7.57 -0.60 24.49
N ASP A 106 7.79 0.68 24.81
CA ASP A 106 7.90 1.73 23.78
C ASP A 106 9.26 1.68 23.10
N THR A 107 9.34 0.90 22.01
CA THR A 107 10.57 0.70 21.26
C THR A 107 11.05 2.02 20.66
N PHE A 108 12.32 2.38 20.91
CA PHE A 108 12.95 3.67 20.54
C PHE A 108 12.29 4.93 21.14
N GLY A 109 11.36 4.81 22.09
CA GLY A 109 10.63 5.96 22.62
C GLY A 109 9.69 6.59 21.59
N PHE A 110 9.24 5.82 20.59
CA PHE A 110 8.44 6.31 19.48
C PHE A 110 7.09 6.89 19.93
N ALA A 111 6.37 6.19 20.82
CA ALA A 111 5.10 6.69 21.32
C ALA A 111 5.28 7.94 22.18
N ALA A 112 6.30 7.99 23.03
CA ALA A 112 6.62 9.19 23.81
C ALA A 112 6.97 10.39 22.89
N TRP A 113 7.77 10.16 21.85
CA TRP A 113 8.09 11.19 20.84
C TRP A 113 6.82 11.67 20.13
N LEU A 114 5.98 10.76 19.65
CA LEU A 114 4.75 11.12 18.94
C LEU A 114 3.80 11.88 19.85
N GLN A 115 3.67 11.48 21.11
CA GLN A 115 2.86 12.19 22.11
C GLN A 115 3.37 13.62 22.32
N SER A 116 4.69 13.84 22.34
CA SER A 116 5.27 15.18 22.53
C SER A 116 4.95 16.17 21.41
N ILE A 117 4.74 15.69 20.18
CA ILE A 117 4.48 16.54 19.01
C ILE A 117 3.00 16.59 18.60
N SER A 118 2.24 15.53 18.85
CA SER A 118 0.84 15.40 18.41
C SER A 118 -0.17 15.41 19.55
N GLY A 119 0.26 15.17 20.79
CA GLY A 119 -0.61 14.95 21.94
C GLY A 119 -1.29 13.57 21.95
N ILE A 120 -1.04 12.70 20.96
CA ILE A 120 -1.64 11.36 20.87
C ILE A 120 -0.85 10.38 21.74
N ASP A 121 -1.50 9.77 22.71
CA ASP A 121 -0.93 8.72 23.55
C ASP A 121 -1.21 7.33 22.95
N LEU A 122 -0.27 6.84 22.12
CA LEU A 122 -0.40 5.51 21.50
C LEU A 122 -0.35 4.37 22.54
N MET A 123 0.42 4.55 23.62
CA MET A 123 0.52 3.54 24.68
C MET A 123 -0.83 3.35 25.36
N GLN A 124 -1.52 4.45 25.67
CA GLN A 124 -2.86 4.40 26.24
C GLN A 124 -3.86 3.76 25.29
N ILE A 125 -3.87 4.15 24.01
CA ILE A 125 -4.79 3.60 22.98
C ILE A 125 -4.67 2.07 22.90
N HIS A 126 -3.45 1.54 22.91
CA HIS A 126 -3.24 0.10 22.82
C HIS A 126 -3.44 -0.64 24.16
N ALA A 127 -3.34 0.06 25.30
CA ALA A 127 -3.57 -0.52 26.62
C ALA A 127 -5.07 -0.74 26.96
N THR A 128 -6.00 -0.13 26.22
CA THR A 128 -7.44 -0.24 26.52
C THR A 128 -8.08 -1.56 26.11
N VAL A 129 -7.37 -2.42 25.37
CA VAL A 129 -7.93 -3.67 24.84
C VAL A 129 -7.42 -4.90 25.61
N SER A 130 -8.21 -5.97 25.56
CA SER A 130 -7.79 -7.26 26.11
C SER A 130 -6.62 -7.85 25.31
N TRP A 131 -5.78 -8.64 25.98
CA TRP A 131 -4.65 -9.32 25.34
C TRP A 131 -5.05 -10.16 24.11
N PRO A 132 -6.15 -10.94 24.12
CA PRO A 132 -6.59 -11.67 22.92
C PRO A 132 -6.91 -10.76 21.73
N THR A 133 -7.53 -9.60 21.97
CA THR A 133 -7.81 -8.61 20.92
C THR A 133 -6.52 -8.04 20.34
N HIS A 134 -5.54 -7.75 21.20
CA HIS A 134 -4.23 -7.29 20.77
C HIS A 134 -3.51 -8.37 19.94
N ALA A 135 -3.46 -9.62 20.41
CA ALA A 135 -2.84 -10.72 19.69
C ALA A 135 -3.49 -10.97 18.31
N LEU A 136 -4.83 -10.92 18.24
CA LEU A 136 -5.55 -11.01 16.96
C LEU A 136 -5.18 -9.83 16.04
N SER A 137 -5.12 -8.61 16.57
CA SER A 137 -4.73 -7.45 15.76
C SER A 137 -3.32 -7.57 15.19
N VAL A 138 -2.34 -8.07 15.97
CA VAL A 138 -0.97 -8.30 15.51
C VAL A 138 -0.94 -9.36 14.41
N LEU A 139 -1.70 -10.45 14.54
CA LEU A 139 -1.81 -11.48 13.51
C LEU A 139 -2.38 -10.91 12.21
N LEU A 140 -3.49 -10.18 12.28
CA LEU A 140 -4.14 -9.60 11.09
C LEU A 140 -3.29 -8.48 10.47
N ALA A 141 -2.64 -7.64 11.27
CA ALA A 141 -1.66 -6.66 10.80
C ALA A 141 -0.50 -7.36 10.07
N SER A 142 0.02 -8.46 10.60
CA SER A 142 1.11 -9.21 9.97
C SER A 142 0.71 -9.73 8.59
N LEU A 143 -0.52 -10.25 8.46
CA LEU A 143 -1.05 -10.69 7.17
C LEU A 143 -1.22 -9.52 6.20
N LEU A 144 -1.76 -8.39 6.66
CA LEU A 144 -2.03 -7.23 5.81
C LEU A 144 -0.74 -6.53 5.35
N VAL A 145 0.19 -6.29 6.26
CA VAL A 145 1.52 -5.73 5.96
C VAL A 145 2.31 -6.67 5.05
N GLY A 146 2.23 -7.98 5.28
CA GLY A 146 2.82 -8.99 4.39
C GLY A 146 2.24 -8.92 2.97
N LEU A 147 0.91 -8.78 2.84
CA LEU A 147 0.24 -8.60 1.57
C LEU A 147 0.68 -7.31 0.86
N TRP A 148 0.76 -6.18 1.57
CA TRP A 148 1.26 -4.92 1.00
C TRP A 148 2.69 -5.04 0.51
N GLY A 149 3.57 -5.67 1.30
CA GLY A 149 4.96 -5.92 0.92
C GLY A 149 5.06 -6.78 -0.35
N ALA A 150 4.28 -7.85 -0.44
CA ALA A 150 4.25 -8.72 -1.63
C ALA A 150 3.76 -7.98 -2.88
N LEU A 151 2.66 -7.23 -2.78
CA LEU A 151 2.11 -6.45 -3.89
C LEU A 151 3.08 -5.36 -4.35
N ALA A 152 3.75 -4.68 -3.43
CA ALA A 152 4.74 -3.67 -3.77
C ALA A 152 5.98 -4.27 -4.43
N ALA A 153 6.47 -5.43 -3.97
CA ALA A 153 7.60 -6.11 -4.60
C ALA A 153 7.26 -6.51 -6.05
N VAL A 154 6.07 -7.10 -6.27
CA VAL A 154 5.64 -7.58 -7.59
C VAL A 154 5.31 -6.44 -8.55
N VAL A 155 4.68 -5.36 -8.09
CA VAL A 155 4.22 -4.28 -8.97
C VAL A 155 5.26 -3.16 -9.05
N ILE A 156 5.67 -2.61 -7.91
CA ILE A 156 6.53 -1.42 -7.85
C ILE A 156 7.99 -1.82 -8.02
N GLY A 157 8.45 -2.84 -7.29
CA GLY A 157 9.82 -3.34 -7.38
C GLY A 157 10.16 -3.83 -8.78
N HIS A 158 9.33 -4.74 -9.32
CA HIS A 158 9.48 -5.25 -10.69
C HIS A 158 9.60 -4.12 -11.72
N GLU A 159 8.69 -3.16 -11.68
CA GLU A 159 8.65 -2.05 -12.63
C GLU A 159 9.85 -1.09 -12.47
N LEU A 160 10.32 -0.85 -11.24
CA LEU A 160 11.53 -0.05 -11.00
C LEU A 160 12.79 -0.75 -11.51
N THR A 161 12.88 -2.07 -11.37
CA THR A 161 14.06 -2.84 -11.83
C THR A 161 14.21 -2.90 -13.34
N HIS A 162 13.12 -2.80 -14.10
CA HIS A 162 13.17 -2.69 -15.56
C HIS A 162 13.70 -1.34 -16.06
N ARG A 163 13.78 -0.32 -15.20
CA ARG A 163 14.30 1.01 -15.55
C ARG A 163 15.80 1.09 -15.32
N THR A 164 16.54 0.28 -16.09
CA THR A 164 17.99 0.10 -16.00
C THR A 164 18.80 1.36 -16.25
N GLU A 165 18.23 2.32 -16.96
CA GLU A 165 18.88 3.59 -17.32
C GLU A 165 19.10 4.53 -16.11
N GLN A 166 18.45 4.26 -14.97
CA GLN A 166 18.50 5.10 -13.78
C GLN A 166 18.89 4.26 -12.56
N PRO A 167 20.12 4.42 -12.02
CA PRO A 167 20.64 3.52 -10.98
C PRO A 167 19.87 3.60 -9.66
N HIS A 168 19.24 4.73 -9.35
CA HIS A 168 18.39 4.87 -8.17
C HIS A 168 17.12 4.00 -8.26
N ASN A 169 16.55 3.81 -9.46
CA ASN A 169 15.40 2.93 -9.66
C ASN A 169 15.77 1.48 -9.30
N LEU A 170 16.95 1.02 -9.71
CA LEU A 170 17.44 -0.32 -9.34
C LEU A 170 17.69 -0.47 -7.84
N PHE A 171 18.19 0.58 -7.17
CA PHE A 171 18.39 0.54 -5.71
C PHE A 171 17.06 0.41 -4.98
N PHE A 172 16.06 1.22 -5.34
CA PHE A 172 14.75 1.20 -4.69
C PHE A 172 13.86 0.02 -5.10
N GLY A 173 14.12 -0.60 -6.25
CA GLY A 173 13.36 -1.74 -6.75
C GLY A 173 13.81 -3.10 -6.22
N ARG A 174 14.94 -3.18 -5.51
CA ARG A 174 15.52 -4.41 -4.93
C ARG A 174 15.26 -4.47 -3.43
#